data_AF-A0A2E0XXI9-F1
#
_entry.id   AF-A0A2E0XXI9-F1
#
_cell.length_a   1.000
_cell.length_b   1.000
_cell.length_c   1.000
_cell.angle_alpha   90.00
_cell.angle_beta   90.00
_cell.angle_gamma   90.00
#
_symmetry.space_group_name_H-M   'P 1'
#
loop_
_entity.id
_entity.type
_entity.pdbx_description
1 polymer ?
#
loop_
_entity_poly.entity_id
_entity_poly.type
_entity_poly.pdbx_seq_one_letter_code
_entity_poly.pdbx_strand_id
1 'polypeptide(L)'
;MSKTLVFAGAVGGLVLAGTAMASPLQSLSMELVNSGDQGETYRLFANLEAGARIDAVYGNSQGDLFVGVDGPGSIYHNANGGPTSKEINSNFFPFVPSMEWDSYVSIGAYYQNGAPFGENNLNNIGVDWAAWEGGGDLFSDNGSWFVTPDDAQGNELNGQVFIGQFTVQGGAGDFDGLVGQINLQGKDANGDTWNAIGATWVPAPGALALLGLAGVAGRRRRRA
;
A
#
# COMPACT_ATOMS: atom_id res chain seq x y z
N MET A 1 21.21 11.23 29.05
CA MET A 1 21.37 10.22 28.00
C MET A 1 20.16 10.29 27.08
N SER A 2 20.41 10.09 25.79
CA SER A 2 19.69 10.69 24.65
C SER A 2 18.19 10.41 24.59
N LYS A 3 17.40 11.44 24.28
CA LYS A 3 16.01 11.31 23.83
C LYS A 3 16.04 10.98 22.33
N THR A 4 15.65 9.77 21.96
CA THR A 4 15.46 9.40 20.56
C THR A 4 14.19 10.07 20.05
N LEU A 5 14.34 11.06 19.16
CA LEU A 5 13.26 11.60 18.34
C LEU A 5 13.12 10.69 17.11
N VAL A 6 12.01 9.97 17.02
CA VAL A 6 11.59 9.28 15.79
C VAL A 6 10.84 10.32 14.95
N PHE A 7 11.39 10.68 13.80
CA PHE A 7 10.69 11.47 12.78
C PHE A 7 9.99 10.49 11.84
N ALA A 8 8.67 10.38 11.93
CA ALA A 8 7.84 9.78 10.90
C ALA A 8 7.72 10.79 9.74
N GLY A 9 8.43 10.55 8.64
CA GLY A 9 8.31 11.33 7.42
C GLY A 9 7.42 10.60 6.43
N ALA A 10 6.24 11.13 6.13
CA ALA A 10 5.43 10.67 5.00
C ALA A 10 6.13 11.05 3.68
N VAL A 11 6.27 10.11 2.76
CA VAL A 11 6.89 10.33 1.45
C VAL A 11 5.85 10.04 0.36
N GLY A 12 5.54 11.03 -0.46
CA GLY A 12 4.57 10.93 -1.57
C GLY A 12 5.27 10.76 -2.91
N GLY A 13 4.79 9.83 -3.74
CA GLY A 13 5.28 9.59 -5.09
C GLY A 13 4.58 10.43 -6.16
N LEU A 14 5.27 10.69 -7.28
CA LEU A 14 4.74 11.40 -8.47
C LEU A 14 4.10 10.41 -9.45
N VAL A 15 2.85 10.66 -9.86
CA VAL A 15 2.12 9.86 -10.85
C VAL A 15 2.53 10.24 -12.28
N LEU A 16 3.00 9.27 -13.07
CA LEU A 16 3.14 9.38 -14.53
C LEU A 16 1.85 8.85 -15.20
N ALA A 17 0.83 9.71 -15.33
CA ALA A 17 -0.45 9.32 -15.91
C ALA A 17 -0.39 9.20 -17.45
N GLY A 18 -0.66 8.00 -17.97
CA GLY A 18 -1.01 7.78 -19.39
C GLY A 18 -2.44 8.22 -19.67
N THR A 19 -2.63 9.05 -20.72
CA THR A 19 -3.89 9.56 -21.30
C THR A 19 -5.03 9.85 -20.30
N ALA A 20 -5.03 11.09 -19.76
CA ALA A 20 -5.97 11.60 -18.78
C ALA A 20 -7.43 11.71 -19.28
N MET A 21 -8.33 10.99 -18.59
CA MET A 21 -9.53 11.63 -18.05
C MET A 21 -9.06 12.37 -16.79
N ALA A 22 -9.61 13.55 -16.46
CA ALA A 22 -9.25 14.23 -15.21
C ALA A 22 -9.54 13.29 -14.03
N SER A 23 -8.49 12.77 -13.40
CA SER A 23 -8.60 11.88 -12.25
C SER A 23 -8.43 12.72 -10.99
N PRO A 24 -9.31 12.57 -9.98
CA PRO A 24 -9.14 13.21 -8.67
C PRO A 24 -7.99 12.59 -7.87
N LEU A 25 -7.31 11.54 -8.37
CA LEU A 25 -6.13 10.96 -7.74
C LEU A 25 -4.92 11.88 -7.89
N GLN A 26 -4.42 12.36 -6.76
CA GLN A 26 -3.25 13.23 -6.69
C GLN A 26 -1.95 12.43 -6.57
N SER A 27 -1.93 11.42 -5.69
CA SER A 27 -0.76 10.56 -5.45
C SER A 27 -1.11 9.31 -4.66
N LEU A 28 -0.24 8.29 -4.73
CA LEU A 28 -0.16 7.24 -3.71
C LEU A 28 0.96 7.57 -2.71
N SER A 29 0.69 7.42 -1.42
CA SER A 29 1.64 7.71 -0.35
C SER A 29 1.70 6.57 0.65
N MET A 30 2.89 6.32 1.18
CA MET A 30 3.11 5.36 2.25
C MET A 30 3.46 6.06 3.56
N GLU A 31 2.93 5.53 4.66
CA GLU A 31 3.29 5.90 6.03
C GLU A 31 3.87 4.69 6.75
N LEU A 32 5.10 4.80 7.27
CA LEU A 32 5.66 3.81 8.18
C LEU A 32 4.99 3.96 9.55
N VAL A 33 4.24 2.94 9.97
CA VAL A 33 3.49 2.96 11.24
C VAL A 33 4.11 2.10 12.34
N ASN A 34 4.97 1.15 11.99
CA ASN A 34 5.67 0.32 12.96
C ASN A 34 6.99 -0.23 12.39
N SER A 35 7.98 -0.35 13.28
CA SER A 35 9.22 -1.11 13.04
C SER A 35 9.37 -2.07 14.21
N GLY A 36 9.06 -3.35 14.00
CA GLY A 36 8.99 -4.35 15.06
C GLY A 36 9.50 -5.72 14.64
N ASP A 37 9.23 -6.73 15.47
CA ASP A 37 9.72 -8.11 15.28
C ASP A 37 9.21 -8.75 13.97
N GLN A 38 8.09 -8.26 13.45
CA GLN A 38 7.41 -8.72 12.25
C GLN A 38 7.97 -8.05 11.00
N GLY A 39 8.78 -6.99 11.14
CA GLY A 39 9.29 -6.18 10.03
C GLY A 39 8.82 -4.72 10.10
N GLU A 40 8.85 -4.07 8.95
CA GLU A 40 8.39 -2.69 8.78
C GLU A 40 6.99 -2.66 8.23
N THR A 41 6.06 -2.06 8.97
CA THR A 41 4.66 -1.98 8.60
C THR A 41 4.36 -0.62 8.00
N TYR A 42 3.90 -0.63 6.76
CA TYR A 42 3.50 0.54 6.01
C TYR A 42 1.99 0.56 5.79
N ARG A 43 1.39 1.75 5.85
CA ARG A 43 0.03 1.99 5.38
C ARG A 43 0.06 2.72 4.05
N LEU A 44 -0.63 2.18 3.06
CA LEU A 44 -0.78 2.78 1.74
C LEU A 44 -2.07 3.59 1.69
N PHE A 45 -1.97 4.82 1.23
CA PHE A 45 -3.09 5.72 1.04
C PHE A 45 -3.13 6.25 -0.39
N ALA A 46 -4.35 6.35 -0.94
CA ALA A 46 -4.63 7.13 -2.12
C ALA A 46 -5.04 8.55 -1.71
N ASN A 47 -4.32 9.55 -2.18
CA ASN A 47 -4.60 10.96 -1.92
C ASN A 47 -5.53 11.47 -3.01
N LEU A 48 -6.72 11.93 -2.62
CA LEU A 48 -7.80 12.31 -3.54
C LEU A 48 -8.19 13.78 -3.34
N GLU A 49 -8.73 14.39 -4.39
CA GLU A 49 -9.46 15.66 -4.27
C GLU A 49 -10.66 15.51 -3.31
N ALA A 50 -11.01 16.60 -2.63
CA ALA A 50 -12.10 16.60 -1.65
C ALA A 50 -13.43 16.18 -2.30
N GLY A 51 -14.17 15.30 -1.62
CA GLY A 51 -15.44 14.76 -2.11
C GLY A 51 -15.32 13.65 -3.17
N ALA A 52 -14.11 13.25 -3.55
CA ALA A 52 -13.90 12.05 -4.36
C ALA A 52 -13.88 10.78 -3.51
N ARG A 53 -14.01 9.63 -4.18
CA ARG A 53 -14.04 8.30 -3.56
C ARG A 53 -13.39 7.24 -4.43
N ILE A 54 -13.06 6.11 -3.83
CA ILE A 54 -12.65 4.87 -4.50
C ILE A 54 -13.72 3.80 -4.29
N ASP A 55 -14.10 3.15 -5.38
CA ASP A 55 -15.07 2.06 -5.39
C ASP A 55 -14.41 0.71 -5.63
N ALA A 56 -13.31 0.68 -6.39
CA ALA A 56 -12.61 -0.56 -6.70
C ALA A 56 -11.11 -0.35 -6.83
N VAL A 57 -10.38 -1.36 -6.38
CA VAL A 57 -8.99 -1.60 -6.75
C VAL A 57 -8.97 -2.90 -7.55
N TYR A 58 -8.28 -2.92 -8.69
CA TYR A 58 -8.41 -4.02 -9.64
C TYR A 58 -7.17 -4.24 -10.50
N GLY A 59 -7.07 -5.43 -11.08
CA GLY A 59 -6.18 -5.77 -12.18
C GLY A 59 -6.99 -6.14 -13.42
N ASN A 60 -6.52 -5.74 -14.61
CA ASN A 60 -7.14 -6.10 -15.88
C ASN A 60 -6.10 -6.17 -17.02
N SER A 61 -6.52 -6.56 -18.22
CA SER A 61 -5.64 -6.60 -19.40
C SER A 61 -4.98 -5.26 -19.83
N GLN A 62 -5.43 -4.11 -19.30
CA GLN A 62 -4.83 -2.80 -19.56
C GLN A 62 -3.76 -2.44 -18.53
N GLY A 63 -3.82 -3.03 -17.34
CA GLY A 63 -2.85 -2.85 -16.28
C GLY A 63 -3.02 -3.94 -15.23
N ASP A 64 -1.96 -4.68 -14.96
CA ASP A 64 -1.96 -5.68 -13.89
C ASP A 64 -1.97 -4.99 -12.53
N LEU A 65 -2.59 -5.61 -11.55
CA LEU A 65 -2.42 -5.28 -10.14
C LEU A 65 -1.21 -6.05 -9.61
N PHE A 66 -0.27 -5.33 -9.00
CA PHE A 66 0.93 -5.93 -8.41
C PHE A 66 1.30 -5.23 -7.10
N VAL A 67 1.49 -6.00 -6.04
CA VAL A 67 2.09 -5.56 -4.78
C VAL A 67 3.11 -6.62 -4.36
N GLY A 68 4.36 -6.23 -4.17
CA GLY A 68 5.43 -7.15 -3.84
C GLY A 68 6.57 -6.48 -3.10
N VAL A 69 7.63 -7.24 -2.87
CA VAL A 69 8.84 -6.77 -2.18
C VAL A 69 10.00 -6.72 -3.17
N ASP A 70 10.76 -5.62 -3.16
CA ASP A 70 12.01 -5.60 -3.93
C ASP A 70 13.10 -6.35 -3.15
N GLY A 71 13.89 -7.16 -3.86
CA GLY A 71 14.94 -7.99 -3.28
C GLY A 71 14.44 -9.26 -2.57
N PRO A 72 15.23 -9.83 -1.62
CA PRO A 72 14.98 -11.15 -1.05
C PRO A 72 13.98 -11.15 0.12
N GLY A 73 13.24 -10.06 0.32
CA GLY A 73 12.25 -9.96 1.40
C GLY A 73 10.95 -10.69 1.08
N SER A 74 10.02 -10.68 2.04
CA SER A 74 8.69 -11.29 1.94
C SER A 74 7.64 -10.44 2.63
N ILE A 75 6.37 -10.70 2.33
CA ILE A 75 5.25 -10.06 3.03
C ILE A 75 4.90 -10.89 4.25
N TYR A 76 4.74 -10.23 5.40
CA TYR A 76 4.29 -10.89 6.61
C TYR A 76 2.78 -11.11 6.59
N HIS A 77 2.38 -12.36 6.87
CA HIS A 77 0.99 -12.74 7.13
C HIS A 77 0.83 -13.37 8.51
N ASN A 78 -0.26 -13.03 9.19
CA ASN A 78 -0.64 -13.59 10.46
C ASN A 78 -1.71 -14.68 10.30
N ALA A 79 -1.49 -15.85 10.91
CA ALA A 79 -2.42 -16.97 10.82
C ALA A 79 -3.81 -16.70 11.46
N ASN A 80 -3.97 -15.62 12.22
CA ASN A 80 -5.24 -15.19 12.81
C ASN A 80 -5.91 -14.04 12.04
N GLY A 81 -5.30 -13.53 10.97
CA GLY A 81 -5.88 -12.54 10.08
C GLY A 81 -6.25 -13.13 8.72
N GLY A 82 -6.01 -12.36 7.66
CA GLY A 82 -6.36 -12.74 6.30
C GLY A 82 -6.13 -11.60 5.30
N PRO A 83 -6.46 -11.83 4.02
CA PRO A 83 -5.98 -10.98 2.94
C PRO A 83 -6.64 -9.61 2.90
N THR A 84 -7.78 -9.41 3.58
CA THR A 84 -8.50 -8.14 3.57
C THR A 84 -8.79 -7.60 4.96
N SER A 85 -9.09 -6.31 5.04
CA SER A 85 -9.45 -5.65 6.30
C SER A 85 -10.64 -6.29 7.02
N LYS A 86 -11.46 -7.11 6.34
CA LYS A 86 -12.57 -7.85 6.96
C LYS A 86 -12.14 -9.03 7.82
N GLU A 87 -10.96 -9.58 7.57
CA GLU A 87 -10.39 -10.66 8.37
C GLU A 87 -9.57 -10.13 9.56
N ILE A 88 -9.34 -8.82 9.64
CA ILE A 88 -8.56 -8.20 10.71
C ILE A 88 -9.45 -7.80 11.88
N ASN A 89 -9.63 -8.70 12.85
CA ASN A 89 -10.37 -8.43 14.08
C ASN A 89 -9.50 -7.74 15.14
N SER A 90 -9.59 -6.41 15.24
CA SER A 90 -8.80 -5.61 16.19
C SER A 90 -9.00 -5.95 17.67
N ASN A 91 -10.11 -6.63 18.04
CA ASN A 91 -10.30 -7.08 19.42
C ASN A 91 -9.32 -8.18 19.84
N PHE A 92 -8.64 -8.82 18.88
CA PHE A 92 -7.64 -9.86 19.13
C PHE A 92 -6.24 -9.31 19.39
N PHE A 93 -5.94 -8.04 19.08
CA PHE A 93 -4.59 -7.48 19.26
C PHE A 93 -4.03 -7.63 20.68
N PRO A 94 -4.80 -7.47 21.78
CA PRO A 94 -4.28 -7.72 23.13
C PRO A 94 -3.89 -9.18 23.41
N PHE A 95 -4.42 -10.14 22.64
CA PHE A 95 -4.21 -11.58 22.80
C PHE A 95 -3.20 -12.14 21.79
N VAL A 96 -3.18 -11.58 20.58
CA VAL A 96 -2.27 -11.89 19.48
C VAL A 96 -1.66 -10.57 18.96
N PRO A 97 -0.69 -9.97 19.68
CA PRO A 97 -0.17 -8.65 19.33
C PRO A 97 0.45 -8.57 17.93
N SER A 98 1.01 -9.67 17.43
CA SER A 98 1.58 -9.73 16.08
C SER A 98 0.53 -9.59 14.97
N MET A 99 -0.76 -9.82 15.26
CA MET A 99 -1.85 -9.67 14.29
C MET A 99 -2.10 -8.20 13.93
N GLU A 100 -1.76 -7.25 14.80
CA GLU A 100 -1.89 -5.82 14.51
C GLU A 100 -1.02 -5.41 13.30
N TRP A 101 0.05 -6.16 13.06
CA TRP A 101 1.02 -5.92 11.99
C TRP A 101 0.81 -6.83 10.78
N ASP A 102 -0.33 -7.51 10.67
CA ASP A 102 -0.67 -8.32 9.50
C ASP A 102 -0.73 -7.48 8.20
N SER A 103 -0.52 -8.12 7.06
CA SER A 103 -0.61 -7.51 5.73
C SER A 103 -1.94 -7.80 5.08
N TYR A 104 -2.66 -6.77 4.65
CA TYR A 104 -4.01 -6.90 4.11
C TYR A 104 -4.38 -5.71 3.23
N VAL A 105 -5.31 -5.93 2.31
CA VAL A 105 -5.86 -4.87 1.44
C VAL A 105 -7.17 -4.31 2.00
N SER A 106 -7.50 -3.09 1.60
CA SER A 106 -8.74 -2.41 1.99
C SER A 106 -9.18 -1.32 1.01
N ILE A 107 -10.35 -0.76 1.30
CA ILE A 107 -10.82 0.56 0.86
C ILE A 107 -11.42 1.24 2.09
N GLY A 108 -10.71 2.24 2.63
CA GLY A 108 -11.13 3.09 3.75
C GLY A 108 -11.01 2.46 5.14
N ALA A 109 -11.78 1.40 5.42
CA ALA A 109 -11.84 0.79 6.75
C ALA A 109 -10.52 0.08 7.10
N TYR A 110 -10.01 0.29 8.31
CA TYR A 110 -8.76 -0.33 8.78
C TYR A 110 -8.96 -1.80 9.13
N TYR A 111 -10.06 -2.13 9.80
CA TYR A 111 -10.29 -3.41 10.45
C TYR A 111 -11.73 -3.90 10.25
N GLN A 112 -12.02 -5.11 10.72
CA GLN A 112 -13.35 -5.73 10.63
C GLN A 112 -14.43 -4.89 11.33
N ASN A 113 -14.08 -4.16 12.39
CA ASN A 113 -15.01 -3.31 13.12
C ASN A 113 -15.44 -2.04 12.38
N GLY A 114 -14.90 -1.80 11.18
CA GLY A 114 -15.27 -0.66 10.34
C GLY A 114 -14.60 0.66 10.69
N ALA A 115 -13.69 0.72 11.67
CA ALA A 115 -13.00 1.97 11.97
C ALA A 115 -12.26 2.51 10.72
N PRO A 116 -12.33 3.82 10.42
CA PRO A 116 -13.02 4.88 11.17
C PRO A 116 -14.49 5.13 10.77
N PHE A 117 -15.05 4.37 9.83
CA PHE A 117 -16.38 4.58 9.22
C PHE A 117 -17.55 3.92 9.97
N GLY A 118 -17.26 2.99 10.89
CA GLY A 118 -18.26 2.25 11.68
C GLY A 118 -18.73 0.93 11.04
N GLU A 119 -18.47 0.72 9.75
CA GLU A 119 -18.75 -0.53 9.02
C GLU A 119 -17.59 -0.88 8.07
N ASN A 120 -17.46 -2.17 7.76
CA ASN A 120 -16.53 -2.67 6.75
C ASN A 120 -17.25 -3.64 5.79
N ASN A 121 -17.68 -3.10 4.65
CA ASN A 121 -18.44 -3.79 3.62
C ASN A 121 -17.59 -4.13 2.38
N LEU A 122 -16.27 -4.29 2.56
CA LEU A 122 -15.37 -4.70 1.48
C LEU A 122 -15.80 -6.05 0.86
N ASN A 123 -15.74 -6.14 -0.45
CA ASN A 123 -15.98 -7.35 -1.22
C ASN A 123 -14.77 -7.62 -2.11
N ASN A 124 -14.58 -8.86 -2.53
CA ASN A 124 -13.57 -9.21 -3.52
C ASN A 124 -14.08 -10.31 -4.46
N ILE A 125 -13.55 -10.31 -5.68
CA ILE A 125 -13.86 -11.30 -6.71
C ILE A 125 -12.63 -11.50 -7.62
N GLY A 126 -12.35 -12.76 -7.97
CA GLY A 126 -11.34 -13.08 -8.98
C GLY A 126 -9.87 -12.88 -8.56
N VAL A 127 -9.59 -12.50 -7.32
CA VAL A 127 -8.22 -12.44 -6.79
C VAL A 127 -7.83 -13.81 -6.22
N ASP A 128 -6.65 -14.30 -6.59
CA ASP A 128 -6.05 -15.48 -5.98
C ASP A 128 -5.12 -15.04 -4.83
N TRP A 129 -5.51 -15.40 -3.60
CA TRP A 129 -4.80 -15.00 -2.39
C TRP A 129 -3.73 -16.00 -1.96
N ALA A 130 -3.62 -17.17 -2.61
CA ALA A 130 -2.79 -18.27 -2.11
C ALA A 130 -1.29 -17.91 -2.06
N ALA A 131 -0.78 -17.24 -3.08
CA ALA A 131 0.61 -16.78 -3.11
C ALA A 131 0.86 -15.65 -2.10
N TRP A 132 -0.06 -14.68 -2.06
CA TRP A 132 -0.02 -13.52 -1.16
C TRP A 132 0.02 -13.96 0.31
N GLU A 133 -0.98 -14.72 0.77
CA GLU A 133 -1.07 -15.22 2.15
C GLU A 133 0.08 -16.19 2.52
N GLY A 134 0.79 -16.70 1.51
CA GLY A 134 2.03 -17.48 1.67
C GLY A 134 3.29 -16.64 1.83
N GLY A 135 3.17 -15.30 1.83
CA GLY A 135 4.28 -14.33 1.91
C GLY A 135 4.89 -13.94 0.57
N GLY A 136 4.28 -14.36 -0.55
CA GLY A 136 4.67 -13.98 -1.90
C GLY A 136 3.97 -12.70 -2.38
N ASP A 137 4.13 -12.38 -3.66
CA ASP A 137 3.55 -11.18 -4.25
C ASP A 137 2.02 -11.32 -4.47
N LEU A 138 1.31 -10.21 -4.35
CA LEU A 138 -0.07 -10.08 -4.80
C LEU A 138 -0.06 -9.70 -6.28
N PHE A 139 -0.58 -10.60 -7.13
CA PHE A 139 -0.73 -10.35 -8.55
C PHE A 139 -2.17 -10.63 -9.00
N SER A 140 -2.70 -9.77 -9.86
CA SER A 140 -3.97 -10.06 -10.54
C SER A 140 -4.08 -9.31 -11.86
N ASP A 141 -4.60 -9.97 -12.89
CA ASP A 141 -4.90 -9.41 -14.22
C ASP A 141 -6.42 -9.47 -14.55
N ASN A 142 -7.25 -9.88 -13.59
CA ASN A 142 -8.70 -10.02 -13.75
C ASN A 142 -9.49 -9.99 -12.42
N GLY A 143 -8.83 -9.66 -11.31
CA GLY A 143 -9.42 -9.64 -9.97
C GLY A 143 -9.62 -8.22 -9.45
N SER A 144 -10.51 -8.09 -8.46
CA SER A 144 -10.80 -6.82 -7.80
C SER A 144 -11.25 -7.02 -6.36
N TRP A 145 -10.92 -6.05 -5.50
CA TRP A 145 -11.68 -5.77 -4.30
C TRP A 145 -12.37 -4.41 -4.42
N PHE A 146 -13.58 -4.32 -3.87
CA PHE A 146 -14.49 -3.21 -4.12
C PHE A 146 -15.46 -2.98 -2.96
N VAL A 147 -16.03 -1.78 -2.95
CA VAL A 147 -17.17 -1.37 -2.13
C VAL A 147 -18.29 -0.86 -3.03
N THR A 148 -19.48 -0.72 -2.48
CA THR A 148 -20.63 -0.18 -3.21
C THR A 148 -20.76 1.33 -3.02
N PRO A 149 -21.50 2.05 -3.89
CA PRO A 149 -21.75 3.47 -3.74
C PRO A 149 -22.38 3.88 -2.39
N ASP A 150 -23.07 2.97 -1.70
CA ASP A 150 -23.70 3.26 -0.40
C ASP A 150 -22.71 3.16 0.78
N ASP A 151 -21.54 2.54 0.56
CA ASP A 151 -20.55 2.32 1.61
C ASP A 151 -19.71 3.58 1.84
N ALA A 152 -19.88 4.19 3.02
CA ALA A 152 -19.18 5.43 3.38
C ALA A 152 -17.65 5.29 3.34
N GLN A 153 -17.11 4.08 3.56
CA GLN A 153 -15.67 3.79 3.54
C GLN A 153 -14.99 4.04 2.19
N GLY A 154 -15.75 4.12 1.09
CA GLY A 154 -15.20 4.49 -0.21
C GLY A 154 -14.76 5.96 -0.28
N ASN A 155 -15.39 6.84 0.51
CA ASN A 155 -15.13 8.27 0.48
C ASN A 155 -13.76 8.60 1.07
N GLU A 156 -13.13 9.64 0.53
CA GLU A 156 -11.97 10.24 1.18
C GLU A 156 -12.31 10.69 2.61
N LEU A 157 -11.35 10.52 3.49
CA LEU A 157 -11.35 11.10 4.83
C LEU A 157 -10.08 11.94 4.97
N ASN A 158 -10.26 13.27 5.01
CA ASN A 158 -9.16 14.25 5.06
C ASN A 158 -8.24 14.19 3.83
N GLY A 159 -8.81 13.99 2.65
CA GLY A 159 -8.13 13.90 1.37
C GLY A 159 -7.48 12.54 1.10
N GLN A 160 -7.77 11.52 1.90
CA GLN A 160 -7.13 10.21 1.78
C GLN A 160 -8.11 9.05 1.88
N VAL A 161 -7.86 7.99 1.13
CA VAL A 161 -8.50 6.68 1.27
C VAL A 161 -7.43 5.65 1.60
N PHE A 162 -7.61 4.89 2.67
CA PHE A 162 -6.73 3.80 3.06
C PHE A 162 -6.89 2.60 2.12
N ILE A 163 -5.78 2.11 1.54
CA ILE A 163 -5.77 1.05 0.53
C ILE A 163 -5.28 -0.28 1.10
N GLY A 164 -4.52 -0.26 2.19
CA GLY A 164 -4.00 -1.48 2.80
C GLY A 164 -2.84 -1.21 3.75
N GLN A 165 -2.53 -2.24 4.52
CA GLN A 165 -1.37 -2.29 5.39
C GLN A 165 -0.47 -3.42 4.92
N PHE A 166 0.83 -3.17 4.86
CA PHE A 166 1.81 -4.11 4.32
C PHE A 166 3.04 -4.14 5.23
N THR A 167 3.36 -5.32 5.74
CA THR A 167 4.51 -5.54 6.61
C THR A 167 5.57 -6.31 5.85
N VAL A 168 6.73 -5.69 5.66
CA VAL A 168 7.83 -6.27 4.88
C VAL A 168 8.85 -6.92 5.82
N GLN A 169 9.17 -8.18 5.54
CA GLN A 169 10.14 -9.01 6.25
C GLN A 169 11.40 -9.24 5.44
N GLY A 170 12.57 -9.08 6.06
CA GLY A 170 13.83 -9.45 5.44
C GLY A 170 14.28 -8.48 4.34
N GLY A 171 15.60 -8.30 4.26
CA GLY A 171 16.28 -7.38 3.36
C GLY A 171 17.74 -7.27 3.79
N ALA A 172 18.65 -6.91 2.90
CA ALA A 172 20.09 -6.85 3.18
C ALA A 172 20.53 -5.68 4.11
N GLY A 173 19.60 -5.16 4.92
CA GLY A 173 19.85 -4.07 5.87
C GLY A 173 19.52 -2.66 5.35
N ASP A 174 18.90 -2.52 4.18
CA ASP A 174 18.45 -1.23 3.65
C ASP A 174 17.02 -1.28 3.08
N PHE A 175 16.33 -0.15 3.25
CA PHE A 175 14.90 0.11 3.08
C PHE A 175 14.44 0.19 1.62
N ASP A 176 14.04 -0.94 1.03
CA ASP A 176 13.47 -0.99 -0.34
C ASP A 176 12.24 -1.92 -0.43
N GLY A 177 11.40 -1.92 0.61
CA GLY A 177 10.59 -3.11 0.90
C GLY A 177 9.30 -3.31 0.11
N LEU A 178 8.62 -2.27 -0.38
CA LEU A 178 7.31 -2.45 -1.01
C LEU A 178 7.26 -1.75 -2.36
N VAL A 179 7.08 -2.52 -3.41
CA VAL A 179 6.95 -2.06 -4.79
C VAL A 179 5.64 -2.54 -5.38
N GLY A 180 5.11 -1.80 -6.34
CA GLY A 180 3.85 -2.19 -6.93
C GLY A 180 3.21 -1.14 -7.81
N GLN A 181 2.10 -1.58 -8.39
CA GLN A 181 1.16 -0.75 -9.09
C GLN A 181 -0.26 -1.25 -8.83
N ILE A 182 -1.21 -0.33 -8.74
CA ILE A 182 -2.62 -0.66 -8.60
C ILE A 182 -3.43 0.14 -9.62
N ASN A 183 -4.56 -0.41 -10.05
CA ASN A 183 -5.57 0.37 -10.74
C ASN A 183 -6.68 0.75 -9.78
N LEU A 184 -7.20 1.96 -9.93
CA LEU A 184 -8.24 2.53 -9.10
C LEU A 184 -9.39 2.99 -9.97
N GLN A 185 -10.61 2.74 -9.51
CA GLN A 185 -11.83 3.32 -10.07
C GLN A 185 -12.65 3.94 -8.93
N GLY A 186 -13.32 5.05 -9.22
CA GLY A 186 -14.28 5.62 -8.31
C GLY A 186 -15.11 6.74 -8.91
N LYS A 187 -15.63 7.60 -8.04
CA LYS A 187 -16.36 8.82 -8.39
C LYS A 187 -15.60 10.05 -7.93
N ASP A 188 -15.66 11.11 -8.73
CA ASP A 188 -15.19 12.45 -8.32
C ASP A 188 -16.29 13.20 -7.54
N ALA A 189 -16.00 14.44 -7.15
CA ALA A 189 -16.93 15.28 -6.40
C ALA A 189 -18.24 15.61 -7.15
N ASN A 190 -18.27 15.47 -8.48
CA ASN A 190 -19.45 15.68 -9.32
C ASN A 190 -20.24 14.39 -9.56
N GLY A 191 -19.72 13.23 -9.12
CA GLY A 191 -20.31 11.92 -9.37
C GLY A 191 -19.88 11.29 -10.70
N ASP A 192 -18.92 11.89 -11.41
CA ASP A 192 -18.36 11.36 -12.64
C ASP A 192 -17.40 10.22 -12.35
N THR A 193 -17.41 9.19 -13.19
CA THR A 193 -16.51 8.04 -13.02
C THR A 193 -15.10 8.40 -13.48
N TRP A 194 -14.11 8.09 -12.65
CA TRP A 194 -12.70 8.21 -12.99
C TRP A 194 -11.99 6.85 -12.86
N ASN A 195 -10.88 6.73 -13.59
CA ASN A 195 -9.97 5.59 -13.51
C ASN A 195 -8.52 6.08 -13.45
N ALA A 196 -7.69 5.41 -12.67
CA ALA A 196 -6.25 5.51 -12.73
C ALA A 196 -5.69 4.10 -12.96
N ILE A 197 -4.92 3.92 -14.03
CA ILE A 197 -4.32 2.64 -14.40
C ILE A 197 -2.81 2.72 -14.13
N GLY A 198 -2.25 1.71 -13.47
CA GLY A 198 -0.83 1.63 -13.16
C GLY A 198 -0.36 2.71 -12.17
N ALA A 199 -1.18 3.06 -11.18
CA ALA A 199 -0.80 4.01 -10.15
C ALA A 199 0.27 3.37 -9.24
N THR A 200 1.44 4.00 -9.14
CA THR A 200 2.59 3.53 -8.36
C THR A 200 2.85 4.43 -7.15
N TRP A 201 3.53 3.90 -6.15
CA TRP A 201 4.16 4.66 -5.06
C TRP A 201 5.69 4.60 -5.21
N VAL A 202 6.39 5.64 -4.74
CA VAL A 202 7.86 5.64 -4.74
C VAL A 202 8.32 4.97 -3.43
N PRO A 203 9.18 3.93 -3.47
CA PRO A 203 9.72 3.33 -2.26
C PRO A 203 10.48 4.37 -1.43
N ALA A 204 10.50 4.19 -0.10
CA ALA A 204 11.03 5.18 0.82
C ALA A 204 12.45 5.66 0.41
N PRO A 205 12.86 6.91 0.75
CA PRO A 205 14.05 7.58 0.21
C PRO A 205 15.43 6.88 0.38
N GLY A 206 15.49 5.71 1.01
CA GLY A 206 16.69 4.87 1.08
C GLY A 206 17.17 4.37 -0.30
N ALA A 207 16.24 4.13 -1.24
CA ALA A 207 16.55 3.58 -2.57
C ALA A 207 17.35 4.53 -3.49
N LEU A 208 17.15 5.85 -3.36
CA LEU A 208 17.84 6.84 -4.21
C LEU A 208 19.24 7.20 -3.71
N ALA A 209 19.52 6.98 -2.41
CA ALA A 209 20.80 7.38 -1.81
C ALA A 209 21.96 6.42 -2.15
N LEU A 210 21.69 5.15 -2.44
CA LEU A 210 22.74 4.15 -2.69
C LEU A 210 23.25 4.15 -4.15
N LEU A 211 22.42 4.54 -5.12
CA LEU A 211 22.86 4.74 -6.51
C LEU A 211 23.74 5.99 -6.71
N GLY A 212 23.69 6.96 -5.78
CA GLY A 212 24.51 8.18 -5.82
C GLY A 212 25.95 8.01 -5.30
N LEU A 213 26.24 6.97 -4.53
CA LEU A 213 27.55 6.79 -3.87
C LEU A 213 28.47 5.76 -4.55
N ALA A 214 27.97 4.94 -5.47
CA ALA A 214 28.78 3.95 -6.20
C ALA A 214 29.65 4.55 -7.34
N GLY A 215 29.51 5.84 -7.67
CA GLY A 215 30.17 6.47 -8.82
C GLY A 215 31.55 7.10 -8.61
N VAL A 216 32.08 7.19 -7.38
CA VAL A 216 33.26 8.06 -7.07
C VAL A 216 34.52 7.32 -6.62
N ALA A 217 34.62 5.99 -6.81
CA ALA A 217 35.89 5.27 -6.59
C ALA A 217 36.77 5.25 -7.87
N GLY A 218 37.22 6.42 -8.30
CA GLY A 218 38.15 6.61 -9.42
C GLY A 218 39.53 6.01 -9.16
N ARG A 219 39.80 4.89 -9.84
CA ARG A 219 41.07 4.14 -9.94
C ARG A 219 42.31 5.03 -10.18
N ARG A 220 43.15 5.25 -9.15
CA ARG A 220 44.50 5.83 -9.32
C ARG A 220 45.42 4.84 -10.06
N ARG A 221 45.70 5.12 -11.34
CA ARG A 221 46.73 4.43 -12.13
C ARG A 221 48.12 4.74 -11.57
N ARG A 222 48.89 3.70 -11.22
CA ARG A 222 50.35 3.79 -11.01
C ARG A 222 51.02 4.23 -12.32
N ARG A 223 51.96 5.17 -12.25
CA ARG A 223 52.99 5.37 -13.28
C ARG A 223 54.36 4.98 -12.70
N ALA A 224 55.18 4.51 -13.63
CA ALA A 224 56.50 3.91 -13.48
C ALA A 224 57.47 4.74 -12.61
#